data_AF-A0A139WS18-F1
#
_entry.id   AF-A0A139WS18-F1
#
_cell.length_a   1.000
_cell.length_b   1.000
_cell.length_c   1.000
_cell.angle_alpha   90.00
_cell.angle_beta   90.00
_cell.angle_gamma   90.00
#
_symmetry.space_group_name_H-M   'P 1'
#
loop_
_entity.id
_entity.type
_entity.pdbx_description
1 polymer ?
#
loop_
_entity_poly.entity_id
_entity_poly.type
_entity_poly.pdbx_seq_one_letter_code
_entity_poly.pdbx_strand_id
1 'polypeptide(L)' 'MNAHKVEAVLTENGTLMLQGLPFHAGDAVEVIILEAKTPQQNVTPSSQQEKNLYPMRGKVVRYDDPTEPVALEDWEVLQ' A
#
# COMPACT_ATOMS: atom_id res chain seq x y z
N MET A 1 12.28 -21.74 -10.98
CA MET A 1 11.07 -21.37 -11.73
C MET A 1 11.03 -19.85 -11.81
N ASN A 2 11.10 -19.26 -13.00
CA ASN A 2 10.97 -17.81 -13.18
C ASN A 2 9.50 -17.52 -13.50
N ALA A 3 8.81 -16.77 -12.65
CA ALA A 3 7.39 -16.47 -12.83
C ALA A 3 7.21 -14.98 -13.12
N HIS A 4 6.51 -14.67 -14.20
CA HIS A 4 6.10 -13.31 -14.54
C HIS A 4 4.63 -13.14 -14.18
N LYS A 5 4.33 -12.21 -13.26
CA LYS A 5 2.95 -11.90 -12.87
C LYS A 5 2.40 -10.78 -13.77
N VAL A 6 1.27 -11.03 -14.41
CA VAL A 6 0.48 -10.02 -15.11
C VAL A 6 -0.88 -9.95 -14.43
N GLU A 7 -1.30 -8.75 -14.03
CA GLU A 7 -2.63 -8.51 -13.47
C GLU A 7 -3.52 -7.95 -14.58
N ALA A 8 -4.68 -8.58 -14.79
CA ALA A 8 -5.64 -8.16 -15.80
C ALA A 8 -7.06 -8.38 -15.29
N VAL A 9 -7.96 -7.47 -15.68
CA VAL A 9 -9.39 -7.57 -15.37
C VAL A 9 -10.07 -8.37 -16.46
N LEU A 10 -10.84 -9.37 -16.07
CA LEU A 10 -11.61 -10.18 -17.01
C LEU A 10 -12.71 -9.33 -17.65
N THR A 11 -12.80 -9.33 -18.97
CA THR A 11 -13.88 -8.65 -19.70
C THR A 11 -15.20 -9.40 -19.55
N GLU A 12 -16.33 -8.72 -19.80
CA GLU A 12 -17.69 -9.29 -19.60
C GLU A 12 -17.95 -10.58 -20.38
N ASN A 13 -17.25 -10.78 -21.50
CA ASN A 13 -17.32 -11.99 -22.31
C ASN A 13 -16.44 -13.15 -21.80
N GLY A 14 -15.80 -13.00 -20.63
CA GLY A 14 -14.98 -14.04 -20.01
C GLY A 14 -13.66 -14.33 -20.73
N THR A 15 -13.20 -13.45 -21.62
CA THR A 15 -11.96 -13.63 -22.39
C THR A 15 -10.81 -12.84 -21.78
N LEU A 16 -9.62 -13.44 -21.69
CA LEU A 16 -8.39 -12.77 -21.27
C LEU A 16 -7.35 -12.81 -22.39
N MET A 17 -6.87 -11.66 -22.83
CA MET A 17 -5.82 -11.55 -23.86
C MET A 17 -4.53 -11.02 -23.23
N LEU A 18 -3.50 -11.88 -23.17
CA LEU A 18 -2.16 -11.53 -22.68
C LEU A 18 -1.27 -11.19 -23.89
N GLN A 19 -0.61 -10.03 -23.86
CA GLN A 19 0.26 -9.55 -24.94
C GLN A 19 1.64 -9.16 -24.41
N GLY A 20 2.68 -9.27 -25.25
CA GLY A 20 4.04 -8.82 -24.92
C GLY A 20 4.74 -9.63 -23.82
N LEU A 21 4.42 -10.92 -23.68
CA LEU A 21 5.09 -11.77 -22.70
C LEU A 21 6.57 -11.95 -23.07
N PRO A 22 7.49 -12.00 -22.09
CA PRO A 22 8.93 -12.12 -22.32
C PRO A 22 9.36 -13.56 -22.64
N PHE A 23 8.65 -14.21 -23.56
CA PHE A 23 8.93 -15.58 -24.02
C PHE A 23 9.12 -15.59 -25.54
N HIS A 24 9.87 -16.57 -26.03
CA HIS A 24 10.15 -16.73 -27.45
C HIS A 24 9.22 -17.77 -28.08
N ALA A 25 9.13 -17.76 -29.41
CA ALA A 25 8.40 -18.78 -30.14
C ALA A 25 9.02 -20.16 -29.89
N GLY A 26 8.19 -21.13 -29.48
CA GLY A 26 8.63 -22.49 -29.15
C GLY A 26 8.87 -22.74 -27.67
N ASP A 27 8.86 -21.70 -26.82
CA ASP A 27 8.95 -21.87 -25.37
C ASP A 27 7.67 -22.52 -24.83
N ALA A 28 7.83 -23.55 -23.99
CA ALA A 28 6.71 -24.12 -23.24
C ALA A 28 6.37 -23.20 -22.07
N VAL A 29 5.14 -22.70 -22.02
CA VAL A 29 4.65 -21.79 -20.98
C VAL A 29 3.47 -22.42 -20.22
N GLU A 30 3.47 -22.26 -18.90
CA GLU A 30 2.37 -22.66 -18.03
C GLU A 30 1.61 -21.41 -17.59
N VAL A 31 0.28 -21.44 -17.68
CA VAL A 31 -0.59 -20.32 -17.30
C VAL A 31 -1.42 -20.72 -16.09
N ILE A 32 -1.28 -19.97 -14.99
CA ILE A 32 -2.04 -20.17 -13.75
C ILE A 32 -2.95 -18.96 -13.55
N ILE A 33 -4.26 -19.20 -13.56
CA ILE A 33 -5.28 -18.16 -13.30
C ILE A 33 -5.67 -18.26 -11.83
N LEU A 34 -5.45 -17.17 -11.09
CA LEU A 34 -5.86 -17.04 -9.70
C LEU A 34 -6.90 -15.92 -9.61
N GLU A 35 -7.93 -16.14 -8.80
CA GLU A 35 -8.85 -15.06 -8.44
C GLU A 35 -8.08 -14.02 -7.64
N ALA A 36 -7.91 -12.83 -8.21
CA ALA A 36 -7.34 -11.71 -7.49
C ALA A 36 -8.38 -11.20 -6.50
N LYS A 37 -8.04 -11.22 -5.20
CA LYS A 37 -8.78 -10.42 -4.23
C LYS A 37 -8.61 -8.97 -4.65
N THR A 38 -9.68 -8.35 -5.16
CA THR A 38 -9.67 -6.92 -5.42
C THR A 38 -9.22 -6.21 -4.13
N PRO A 39 -8.31 -5.23 -4.19
CA PRO A 39 -8.07 -4.31 -3.08
C PRO A 39 -9.32 -3.47 -2.73
N GLN A 40 -10.47 -3.78 -3.33
CA GLN A 40 -11.70 -3.04 -3.25
C GLN A 40 -12.92 -3.97 -3.35
N GLN A 41 -12.98 -4.98 -2.50
CA GLN A 41 -14.12 -4.97 -1.58
C GLN A 41 -13.74 -4.00 -0.47
N ASN A 42 -13.89 -2.70 -0.76
CA ASN A 42 -14.20 -1.77 0.29
C ASN A 42 -15.51 -2.30 0.86
N VAL A 43 -15.38 -3.07 1.94
CA VAL A 43 -16.19 -2.90 3.13
C VAL A 43 -16.98 -1.61 2.96
N THR A 44 -18.27 -1.70 2.63
CA THR A 44 -19.18 -0.64 3.01
C THR A 44 -18.84 -0.43 4.48
N PRO A 45 -18.32 0.73 4.92
CA PRO A 45 -18.15 0.95 6.35
C PRO A 45 -19.56 1.10 6.90
N SER A 46 -20.25 -0.01 7.10
CA SER A 46 -21.35 -0.10 8.04
C SER A 46 -20.72 0.20 9.38
N SER A 47 -20.87 1.45 9.81
CA SER A 47 -20.86 1.87 11.21
C SER A 47 -19.61 1.55 12.05
N GLN A 48 -18.43 1.40 11.46
CA GLN A 48 -17.19 1.56 12.22
C GLN A 48 -16.72 2.97 11.97
N GLN A 49 -17.01 3.85 12.94
CA GLN A 49 -16.44 5.18 13.11
C GLN A 49 -15.17 5.33 12.28
N GLU A 50 -15.20 6.17 11.26
CA GLU A 50 -14.02 6.81 10.73
C GLU A 50 -13.36 7.54 11.92
N LYS A 51 -12.58 6.80 12.71
CA LYS A 51 -11.62 7.37 13.63
C LYS A 51 -10.74 8.19 12.71
N ASN A 52 -10.94 9.50 12.76
CA ASN A 52 -10.25 10.49 11.95
C ASN A 52 -8.79 10.07 11.80
N LEU A 53 -8.44 9.50 10.64
CA LEU A 53 -7.13 8.88 10.40
C LEU A 53 -6.00 9.92 10.45
N TYR A 54 -6.36 11.20 10.35
CA TYR A 54 -5.42 12.32 10.31
C TYR A 54 -5.95 13.48 11.15
N PRO A 55 -6.01 13.33 12.49
CA PRO A 55 -6.65 14.30 13.38
C PRO A 55 -5.95 15.67 13.43
N MET A 56 -4.72 15.72 12.92
CA MET A 56 -3.87 16.91 12.83
C MET A 56 -3.88 17.58 11.45
N ARG A 57 -4.50 16.96 10.43
CA ARG A 57 -4.54 17.53 9.07
C ARG A 57 -5.30 18.87 9.08
N GLY A 58 -4.65 19.92 8.60
CA GLY A 58 -5.24 21.27 8.52
C GLY A 58 -5.23 22.07 9.83
N LYS A 59 -4.68 21.50 10.92
CA LYS A 59 -4.46 22.26 12.15
C LYS A 59 -3.11 22.96 12.08
N VAL A 60 -3.06 24.20 12.55
CA VAL A 60 -1.81 24.96 12.71
C VAL A 60 -1.10 24.43 13.95
N VAL A 61 0.13 23.94 13.78
CA VAL A 61 1.01 23.53 14.87
C VAL A 61 1.96 24.67 15.18
N ARG A 62 1.98 25.12 16.44
CA ARG A 62 2.93 26.10 16.94
C ARG A 62 3.99 25.38 17.76
N TYR A 63 5.25 25.71 17.50
CA TYR A 63 6.37 25.26 18.31
C TYR A 63 6.74 26.38 19.27
N ASP A 64 6.46 26.16 20.55
CA ASP A 64 6.88 27.07 21.61
C ASP A 64 8.29 26.61 22.05
N ASP A 65 9.27 27.50 21.90
CA ASP A 65 10.69 27.31 22.26
C ASP A 65 11.29 25.94 21.89
N PRO A 66 11.29 25.55 20.59
CA PRO A 66 11.64 24.19 20.15
C PRO A 66 13.10 23.78 20.39
N THR A 67 13.94 24.73 20.79
CA THR A 67 15.37 24.53 21.05
C THR A 67 15.73 24.69 22.52
N GLU A 68 14.75 24.87 23.40
CA GLU A 68 15.04 24.91 24.84
C GLU A 68 15.63 23.55 25.28
N PRO A 69 16.71 23.56 26.08
CA PRO A 69 17.31 22.32 26.56
C PRO A 69 16.31 21.50 27.37
N VAL A 70 16.07 20.26 26.94
CA VAL A 70 15.21 19.34 27.68
C VAL A 70 16.02 18.59 28.74
N ALA A 71 15.47 18.53 29.94
CA ALA A 71 15.95 17.65 31.01
C ALA A 71 17.46 17.82 31.31
N LEU A 72 17.99 19.05 31.32
CA LEU A 72 19.40 19.37 31.60
C LEU A 72 19.94 18.67 32.86
N GLU A 73 19.10 18.55 33.87
CA GLU A 73 19.37 17.93 35.17
C GLU A 73 19.54 16.41 35.09
N ASP A 74 18.96 15.77 34.07
CA ASP A 74 19.02 14.32 33.81
C ASP A 74 20.22 13.92 32.92
N TRP A 75 20.94 14.90 32.37
CA TRP A 75 22.15 14.64 31.59
C TRP A 75 23.35 14.47 32.53
N GLU A 76 23.66 13.22 32.88
CA GLU A 76 24.83 12.84 33.70
C GLU A 76 26.19 13.29 33.13
N VAL A 77 26.22 13.78 31.87
CA VAL A 77 27.42 14.26 31.18
C VAL A 77 27.84 15.66 31.65
N LEU A 78 26.96 16.40 32.33
CA LEU A 78 27.23 17.76 32.83
C LEU A 78 27.69 17.80 34.30
N GLN A 79 27.92 16.65 34.95
CA GLN A 79 28.44 16.55 36.33
C GLN A 79 29.96 16.53 36.40
#